data_AF-A0A1X1Z4M6-F1
#
_entry.id   AF-A0A1X1Z4M6-F1
#
_cell.length_a   1.000
_cell.length_b   1.000
_cell.length_c   1.000
_cell.angle_alpha   90.00
_cell.angle_beta   90.00
_cell.angle_gamma   90.00
#
_symmetry.space_group_name_H-M   'P 1'
#
loop_
_entity.id
_entity.type
_entity.pdbx_description
1 polymer ?
#
loop_
_entity_poly.entity_id
_entity_poly.type
_entity_poly.pdbx_seq_one_letter_code
_entity_poly.pdbx_strand_id
1 'polypeptide(L)'
;MLNGMKPSIGTVGDAYDNALAETTIGLYKTEAIRPDSPFRVGPLHSVRDVEHLTADWVHWYNTSRLMHRLGLKPPVEYEADYHAHHHTGQLTAAK
;
A
#
# COMPACT_ATOMS: atom_id res chain seq x y z
N MET A 1 -13.54 10.67 -15.80
CA MET A 1 -12.55 11.15 -14.81
C MET A 1 -11.27 10.31 -14.90
N LEU A 2 -10.46 10.54 -15.95
CA LEU A 2 -9.14 9.91 -16.13
C LEU A 2 -8.13 10.89 -16.78
N ASN A 3 -8.52 12.16 -16.97
CA ASN A 3 -7.73 13.13 -17.71
C ASN A 3 -6.47 13.50 -16.91
N GLY A 4 -5.30 13.08 -17.37
CA GLY A 4 -4.00 13.37 -16.74
C GLY A 4 -3.30 12.19 -16.06
N MET A 5 -3.95 11.03 -15.91
CA MET A 5 -3.26 9.81 -15.45
C MET A 5 -2.50 9.18 -16.62
N LYS A 6 -1.18 9.07 -16.48
CA LYS A 6 -0.36 8.32 -17.43
C LYS A 6 -0.60 6.83 -17.20
N PRO A 7 -0.96 6.05 -18.24
CA PRO A 7 -1.13 4.63 -18.09
C PRO A 7 0.21 3.97 -17.70
N SER A 8 0.15 3.08 -16.71
CA SER A 8 1.24 2.18 -16.35
C SER A 8 1.38 1.09 -17.42
N ILE A 9 1.98 1.44 -18.54
CA ILE A 9 2.29 0.51 -19.63
C ILE A 9 3.79 0.62 -19.85
N GLY A 10 4.51 -0.40 -19.38
CA GLY A 10 5.92 -0.55 -19.70
C GLY A 10 6.10 -0.94 -21.16
N THR A 11 7.26 -0.61 -21.70
CA THR A 11 7.69 -1.13 -23.01
C THR A 11 8.18 -2.56 -22.85
N VAL A 12 9.23 -2.78 -22.05
CA VAL A 12 9.70 -4.06 -21.51
C VAL A 12 10.51 -3.77 -20.23
N GLY A 13 10.12 -4.32 -19.09
CA GLY A 13 10.94 -4.31 -17.85
C GLY A 13 11.00 -2.99 -17.06
N ASP A 14 10.21 -1.98 -17.44
CA ASP A 14 10.21 -0.62 -16.88
C ASP A 14 8.90 -0.26 -16.13
N ALA A 15 7.94 -1.18 -16.03
CA ALA A 15 6.67 -0.98 -15.33
C ALA A 15 6.80 -1.20 -13.81
N TYR A 16 7.62 -0.38 -13.15
CA TYR A 16 7.89 -0.50 -11.71
C TYR A 16 6.66 -0.35 -10.82
N ASP A 17 5.71 0.49 -11.21
CA ASP A 17 4.43 0.70 -10.53
C ASP A 17 3.53 -0.53 -10.64
N ASN A 18 3.46 -1.18 -11.81
CA ASN A 18 2.79 -2.46 -11.96
C ASN A 18 3.46 -3.57 -11.14
N ALA A 19 4.80 -3.66 -11.17
CA ALA A 19 5.54 -4.64 -10.37
C ALA A 19 5.31 -4.44 -8.85
N LEU A 20 5.21 -3.18 -8.41
CA LEU A 20 4.84 -2.84 -7.04
C LEU A 20 3.40 -3.28 -6.72
N ALA A 21 2.44 -2.97 -7.59
CA ALA A 21 1.04 -3.37 -7.41
C ALA A 21 0.89 -4.91 -7.36
N GLU A 22 1.58 -5.63 -8.24
CA GLU A 22 1.62 -7.10 -8.27
C GLU A 22 2.23 -7.69 -6.99
N THR A 23 3.29 -7.07 -6.46
CA THR A 23 3.90 -7.49 -5.19
C THR A 23 2.91 -7.26 -4.04
N THR A 24 2.27 -6.10 -3.98
CA THR A 24 1.29 -5.76 -2.95
C THR A 24 0.07 -6.70 -2.99
N ILE A 25 -0.44 -7.05 -4.18
CA ILE A 25 -1.58 -7.98 -4.26
C ILE A 25 -1.17 -9.42 -3.86
N GLY A 26 0.05 -9.85 -4.19
CA GLY A 26 0.58 -11.13 -3.74
C GLY A 26 0.70 -11.20 -2.21
N LEU A 27 1.14 -10.10 -1.60
CA LEU A 27 1.23 -9.93 -0.16
C LEU A 27 -0.16 -9.94 0.50
N TYR A 28 -1.10 -9.17 -0.02
CA TYR A 28 -2.49 -9.16 0.43
C TYR A 28 -3.12 -10.56 0.40
N LYS A 29 -2.95 -11.29 -0.71
CA LYS A 29 -3.46 -12.66 -0.83
C LYS A 29 -2.85 -13.59 0.23
N THR A 30 -1.57 -13.39 0.55
CA THR A 30 -0.85 -14.21 1.53
C THR A 30 -1.25 -13.88 2.96
N GLU A 31 -1.29 -12.60 3.32
CA GLU A 31 -1.49 -12.17 4.70
C GLU A 31 -2.95 -12.09 5.09
N ALA A 32 -3.84 -11.71 4.16
CA ALA A 32 -5.25 -11.46 4.42
C ALA A 32 -6.14 -12.61 3.90
N ILE A 33 -5.92 -13.06 2.66
CA ILE A 33 -6.85 -14.04 2.04
C ILE A 33 -6.54 -15.48 2.39
N ARG A 34 -5.32 -15.89 2.76
CA ARG A 34 -5.05 -17.30 3.05
C ARG A 34 -5.92 -17.84 4.20
N PRO A 35 -6.29 -19.14 4.21
CA PRO A 35 -7.15 -19.72 5.24
C PRO A 35 -6.64 -19.56 6.68
N ASP A 36 -5.31 -19.50 6.86
CA ASP A 36 -4.61 -19.32 8.14
C ASP A 36 -4.35 -17.85 8.50
N SER A 37 -4.93 -16.91 7.74
CA SER A 37 -4.78 -15.48 8.00
C SER A 37 -5.37 -15.07 9.36
N PRO A 38 -4.68 -14.22 10.13
CA PRO A 38 -5.23 -13.65 11.36
C PRO A 38 -6.36 -12.64 11.10
N PHE A 39 -6.54 -12.18 9.86
CA PHE A 39 -7.63 -11.28 9.47
C PHE A 39 -8.92 -12.03 9.13
N ARG A 40 -8.88 -13.37 9.06
CA ARG A 40 -10.08 -14.18 8.85
C ARG A 40 -10.77 -14.48 10.17
N VAL A 41 -12.08 -14.20 10.20
CA VAL A 41 -12.99 -14.60 11.30
C VAL A 41 -13.74 -15.90 10.95
N GLY A 42 -13.42 -16.52 9.81
CA GLY A 42 -14.04 -17.73 9.30
C GLY A 42 -13.81 -17.93 7.80
N PRO A 43 -14.52 -18.85 7.14
CA PRO A 43 -14.51 -18.94 5.69
C PRO A 43 -15.15 -17.69 5.07
N LEU A 44 -14.65 -17.28 3.89
CA LEU A 44 -15.18 -16.14 3.14
C LEU A 44 -16.27 -16.66 2.21
N HIS A 45 -17.53 -16.28 2.45
CA HIS A 45 -18.70 -16.76 1.72
C HIS A 45 -19.34 -15.68 0.83
N SER A 46 -19.04 -14.41 1.10
CA SER A 46 -19.62 -13.26 0.44
C SER A 46 -18.59 -12.19 0.13
N VAL A 47 -18.94 -11.26 -0.76
CA VAL A 47 -18.13 -10.07 -1.05
C VAL A 47 -17.92 -9.24 0.21
N ARG A 48 -18.95 -9.13 1.07
CA ARG A 48 -18.88 -8.38 2.32
C ARG A 48 -17.82 -8.92 3.27
N ASP A 49 -17.63 -10.24 3.33
CA ASP A 49 -16.58 -10.84 4.16
C ASP A 49 -15.20 -10.42 3.68
N VAL A 50 -15.01 -10.36 2.36
CA VAL A 50 -13.77 -9.89 1.74
C VAL A 50 -13.59 -8.39 1.99
N GLU A 51 -14.62 -7.57 1.85
CA GLU A 51 -14.56 -6.12 2.08
C GLU A 51 -14.15 -5.79 3.51
N HIS A 52 -14.74 -6.46 4.50
CA HIS A 52 -14.42 -6.22 5.91
C HIS A 52 -12.97 -6.62 6.23
N LEU A 53 -12.58 -7.83 5.80
CA LEU A 53 -11.21 -8.32 5.95
C LEU A 53 -10.19 -7.41 5.23
N THR A 54 -10.55 -6.90 4.05
CA THR A 54 -9.72 -5.96 3.30
C THR A 54 -9.55 -4.67 4.08
N ALA A 55 -10.63 -4.12 4.65
CA ALA A 55 -10.58 -2.89 5.43
C ALA A 55 -9.66 -3.03 6.64
N ASP A 56 -9.76 -4.14 7.38
CA ASP A 56 -8.91 -4.42 8.54
C ASP A 56 -7.44 -4.58 8.13
N TRP A 57 -7.17 -5.33 7.06
CA TRP A 57 -5.81 -5.52 6.55
C TRP A 57 -5.21 -4.20 6.05
N VAL A 58 -5.97 -3.39 5.30
CA VAL A 58 -5.51 -2.08 4.80
C VAL A 58 -5.24 -1.12 5.95
N HIS A 59 -6.11 -1.11 6.97
CA HIS A 59 -5.89 -0.29 8.16
C HIS A 59 -4.57 -0.69 8.83
N TRP A 60 -4.40 -1.97 9.17
CA TRP A 60 -3.17 -2.48 9.77
C TRP A 60 -1.93 -2.21 8.90
N TYR A 61 -2.03 -2.44 7.59
CA TYR A 61 -0.93 -2.24 6.65
C TYR A 61 -0.42 -0.80 6.71
N ASN A 62 -1.32 0.18 6.78
CA ASN A 62 -0.92 1.58 6.75
C ASN A 62 -0.53 2.14 8.12
N THR A 63 -1.21 1.72 9.19
CA THR A 63 -1.08 2.36 10.51
C THR A 63 -0.19 1.60 11.48
N SER A 64 0.06 0.31 11.24
CA SER A 64 0.67 -0.58 12.23
C SER A 64 1.80 -1.47 11.66
N ARG A 65 1.83 -1.72 10.35
CA ARG A 65 2.83 -2.60 9.74
C ARG A 65 4.23 -1.99 9.78
N LEU A 66 5.11 -2.58 10.56
CA LEU A 66 6.52 -2.20 10.57
C LEU A 66 7.25 -2.77 9.35
N MET A 67 7.92 -1.90 8.59
CA MET A 67 8.64 -2.29 7.38
C MET A 67 10.12 -1.94 7.50
N HIS A 68 11.01 -2.93 7.35
CA HIS A 68 12.47 -2.69 7.41
C HIS A 68 12.93 -1.64 6.40
N ARG A 69 12.35 -1.65 5.18
CA ARG A 69 12.64 -0.64 4.14
C ARG A 69 12.29 0.78 4.57
N LEU A 70 11.29 0.95 5.43
CA LEU A 70 10.82 2.26 5.92
C LEU A 70 11.47 2.64 7.26
N GLY A 71 12.52 1.93 7.69
CA GLY A 71 13.17 2.16 8.98
C GLY A 71 12.35 1.66 10.17
N LEU A 72 11.63 0.54 10.00
CA LEU A 72 10.73 -0.03 11.01
C LEU A 72 9.60 0.92 11.42
N LYS A 73 9.06 1.67 10.46
CA LYS A 73 7.90 2.55 10.63
C LYS A 73 6.69 2.06 9.82
N PRO A 74 5.47 2.34 10.26
CA PRO A 74 4.27 2.25 9.44
C PRO A 74 4.35 3.15 8.19
N PRO A 75 3.73 2.75 7.07
CA PRO A 75 3.66 3.56 5.86
C PRO A 75 3.14 4.99 6.09
N VAL A 76 2.10 5.15 6.93
CA VAL A 76 1.52 6.48 7.19
C VAL A 76 2.51 7.43 7.87
N GLU A 77 3.35 6.92 8.77
CA GLU A 77 4.39 7.71 9.43
C GLU A 77 5.50 8.08 8.45
N TYR A 78 5.92 7.12 7.63
CA TYR A 78 6.93 7.37 6.60
C TYR A 78 6.47 8.41 5.57
N GLU A 79 5.21 8.33 5.12
CA GLU A 79 4.62 9.31 4.21
C GLU A 79 4.54 10.70 4.85
N ALA A 80 4.12 10.80 6.11
CA ALA A 80 4.08 12.06 6.84
C ALA A 80 5.48 12.70 6.95
N ASP A 81 6.50 11.93 7.30
CA ASP A 81 7.90 12.38 7.36
C ASP A 81 8.38 12.85 5.97
N TYR A 82 8.12 12.07 4.92
CA TYR A 82 8.49 12.40 3.54
C TYR A 82 7.88 13.75 3.13
N HIS A 83 6.58 13.94 3.35
CA HIS A 83 5.92 15.21 3.03
C HIS A 83 6.48 16.37 3.85
N ALA A 84 6.73 16.21 5.15
CA ALA A 84 7.33 17.26 5.97
C ALA A 84 8.71 17.70 5.42
N HIS A 85 9.55 16.75 5.01
CA HIS A 85 10.86 17.05 4.42
C HIS A 85 10.76 17.68 3.03
N HIS A 86 9.87 17.18 2.16
CA HIS A 86 9.71 17.68 0.80
C HIS A 86 9.00 19.04 0.73
N HIS A 87 8.04 19.30 1.63
CA HIS A 87 7.45 20.64 1.78
C HIS A 87 8.48 21.66 2.30
N THR A 88 9.37 21.24 3.21
CA THR A 88 10.48 22.09 3.68
C THR A 88 11.46 22.40 2.54
N GLY A 89 11.78 21.43 1.68
CA GLY A 89 12.63 21.63 0.51
C GLY A 89 12.06 22.53 -0.59
N GLN A 90 10.73 22.51 -0.77
CA GLN A 90 10.05 23.43 -1.70
C GLN A 90 10.01 24.88 -1.17
N LEU A 91 9.90 25.07 0.14
CA LEU A 91 9.94 26.40 0.76
C LEU A 91 11.35 27.00 0.79
N THR A 92 12.40 26.19 0.89
CA THR A 92 13.80 26.68 0.85
C THR A 92 14.33 26.90 -0.56
N ALA A 93 13.82 26.17 -1.57
CA ALA A 93 14.17 26.40 -2.97
C ALA A 93 13.41 27.57 -3.63
N ALA A 94 12.38 28.10 -2.98
CA ALA A 94 11.59 29.25 -3.43
C ALA A 94 12.04 30.59 -2.81
N LYS A 95 13.21 30.64 -2.15
CA LYS A 95 13.80 31.83 -1.54
C LYS A 95 15.16 32.13 -2.15
#